data_AF-A0A356G3E6-F1
#
_entry.id   AF-A0A356G3E6-F1
#
_cell.length_a   1.000
_cell.length_b   1.000
_cell.length_c   1.000
_cell.angle_alpha   90.00
_cell.angle_beta   90.00
_cell.angle_gamma   90.00
#
_symmetry.space_group_name_H-M   'P 1'
#
loop_
_entity.id
_entity.type
_entity.pdbx_description
1 polymer ?
#
loop_
_entity_poly.entity_id
_entity_poly.type
_entity_poly.pdbx_seq_one_letter_code
_entity_poly.pdbx_strand_id
1 'polypeptide(L)'
;PAPEPLVRACGVSRVCDLGVEEDAPRLEAWGRVAGHLGGTTEDLVSELVSLRGRTQDETVADACDRTARSLVSGALDASDAEGVMEVFVAGTPLEAAVSRSRSVLSARDGEGADPDDLELALAALERELEAVDARCRDDEGTVWRSFGSRAERVAYNLGLADGRVVRLAPEACYQAHMASARILLELARPAEALAHAERACELGPLRPPAQIVRADCLVALSRLDEASRLLS
;
A
#
# COMPACT_ATOMS: atom_id res chain seq x y z
N PRO A 1 13.77 -13.25 -18.91
CA PRO A 1 13.50 -14.62 -18.42
C PRO A 1 14.40 -14.91 -17.21
N ALA A 2 13.94 -15.70 -16.25
CA ALA A 2 14.75 -16.13 -15.11
C ALA A 2 15.66 -17.31 -15.51
N PRO A 3 16.90 -17.39 -14.99
CA PRO A 3 17.75 -18.58 -15.18
C PRO A 3 17.18 -19.77 -14.41
N GLU A 4 17.42 -21.00 -14.91
CA GLU A 4 16.84 -22.24 -14.34
C GLU A 4 17.02 -22.40 -12.82
N PRO A 5 18.18 -22.08 -12.21
CA PRO A 5 18.32 -22.14 -10.75
C PRO A 5 17.33 -21.24 -10.02
N LEU A 6 17.04 -20.06 -10.57
CA LEU A 6 16.10 -19.10 -9.98
C LEU A 6 14.65 -19.54 -10.16
N VAL A 7 14.32 -20.15 -11.31
CA VAL A 7 13.00 -20.76 -11.53
C VAL A 7 12.74 -21.83 -10.46
N ARG A 8 13.68 -22.76 -10.26
CA ARG A 8 13.55 -23.84 -9.27
C ARG A 8 13.53 -23.35 -7.84
N ALA A 9 14.37 -22.37 -7.50
CA ALA A 9 14.51 -21.89 -6.13
C ALA A 9 13.42 -20.90 -5.72
N CYS A 10 12.77 -20.22 -6.67
CA CYS A 10 11.88 -19.10 -6.37
C CYS A 10 10.51 -19.14 -7.06
N GLY A 11 10.24 -20.13 -7.91
CA GLY A 11 8.95 -20.27 -8.59
C GLY A 11 8.63 -19.12 -9.56
N VAL A 12 9.65 -18.50 -10.16
CA VAL A 12 9.48 -17.32 -11.04
C VAL A 12 9.76 -17.65 -12.50
N SER A 13 9.10 -16.94 -13.42
CA SER A 13 9.37 -17.03 -14.85
C SER A 13 10.34 -15.93 -15.33
N ARG A 14 10.38 -14.79 -14.64
CA ARG A 14 11.24 -13.64 -14.90
C ARG A 14 11.84 -13.14 -13.59
N VAL A 15 13.04 -12.55 -13.66
CA VAL A 15 13.70 -11.96 -12.49
C VAL A 15 12.84 -10.87 -11.83
N CYS A 16 12.11 -10.08 -12.63
CA CYS A 16 11.19 -9.06 -12.11
C CYS A 16 10.00 -9.64 -11.33
N ASP A 17 9.69 -10.94 -11.44
CA ASP A 17 8.64 -11.57 -10.65
C ASP A 17 9.08 -11.80 -9.17
N LEU A 18 10.29 -11.34 -8.79
CA LEU A 18 10.77 -11.23 -7.40
C LEU A 18 10.59 -9.82 -6.80
N GLY A 19 10.05 -8.87 -7.58
CA GLY A 19 9.74 -7.54 -7.08
C GLY A 19 8.75 -7.59 -5.92
N VAL A 20 8.92 -6.66 -4.98
CA VAL A 20 8.02 -6.50 -3.82
C VAL A 20 7.56 -5.05 -3.63
N GLU A 21 8.28 -4.11 -4.21
CA GLU A 21 8.02 -2.67 -4.18
C GLU A 21 7.19 -2.28 -5.39
N GLU A 22 5.90 -1.95 -5.19
CA GLU A 22 5.04 -1.42 -6.25
C GLU A 22 5.49 -0.03 -6.71
N ASP A 23 6.09 0.74 -5.80
CA ASP A 23 6.60 2.09 -5.99
C ASP A 23 7.97 2.15 -6.67
N ALA A 24 8.58 1.00 -6.98
CA ALA A 24 9.88 0.92 -7.65
C ALA A 24 10.00 1.79 -8.92
N PRO A 25 8.98 1.89 -9.81
CA PRO A 25 9.04 2.82 -10.94
C PRO A 25 9.17 4.28 -10.52
N ARG A 26 8.49 4.69 -9.44
CA ARG A 26 8.57 6.04 -8.89
C ARG A 26 9.93 6.30 -8.24
N LEU A 27 10.49 5.32 -7.51
CA LEU A 27 11.85 5.41 -6.97
C LEU A 27 12.92 5.53 -8.07
N GLU A 28 12.79 4.76 -9.16
CA GLU A 28 13.71 4.85 -10.29
C GLU A 28 13.59 6.22 -11.00
N ALA A 29 12.36 6.68 -11.22
CA ALA A 29 12.09 7.97 -11.83
C ALA A 29 12.62 9.13 -10.95
N TRP A 30 12.45 9.03 -9.64
CA TRP A 30 12.98 9.98 -8.67
C TRP A 30 14.51 10.11 -8.80
N GLY A 31 15.24 9.00 -8.95
CA GLY A 31 16.69 9.04 -9.15
C GLY A 31 17.15 9.88 -10.35
N ARG A 32 16.28 10.09 -11.34
CA ARG A 32 16.53 10.95 -12.51
C ARG A 32 16.22 12.42 -12.25
N VAL A 33 15.29 12.70 -11.34
CA VAL A 33 14.87 14.06 -10.94
C VAL A 33 15.76 14.60 -9.82
N ALA A 34 16.18 13.75 -8.88
CA ALA A 34 16.90 14.12 -7.68
C ALA A 34 18.21 14.88 -7.92
N GLY A 35 18.84 14.70 -9.09
CA GLY A 35 20.02 15.46 -9.50
C GLY A 35 19.79 16.96 -9.72
N HIS A 36 18.52 17.40 -9.79
CA HIS A 36 18.13 18.81 -9.95
C HIS A 36 17.64 19.43 -8.62
N LEU A 37 17.75 18.71 -7.51
CA LEU A 37 17.44 19.24 -6.17
C LEU A 37 18.46 20.31 -5.76
N GLY A 38 17.96 21.39 -5.16
CA GLY A 38 18.75 22.58 -4.81
C GLY A 38 18.68 23.72 -5.82
N GLY A 39 17.90 23.56 -6.90
CA GLY A 39 17.49 24.63 -7.81
C GLY A 39 16.29 25.43 -7.29
N THR A 40 15.66 26.21 -8.18
CA THR A 40 14.43 26.94 -7.86
C THR A 40 13.19 26.04 -8.01
N THR A 41 12.06 26.47 -7.45
CA THR A 41 10.75 25.84 -7.70
C THR A 41 10.45 25.71 -9.20
N GLU A 42 10.85 26.71 -10.01
CA GLU A 42 10.65 26.70 -11.46
C GLU A 42 11.44 25.58 -12.14
N ASP A 43 12.72 25.40 -11.77
CA ASP A 43 13.58 24.36 -12.34
C ASP A 43 13.02 22.96 -12.04
N LEU A 44 12.63 22.72 -10.77
CA LEU A 44 12.10 21.44 -10.35
C LEU A 44 10.74 21.13 -11.01
N VAL A 45 9.85 22.12 -11.12
CA VAL A 45 8.56 21.95 -11.82
C VAL A 45 8.77 21.68 -13.30
N SER A 46 9.71 22.38 -13.96
CA SER A 46 10.06 22.16 -15.36
C SER A 46 10.53 20.71 -15.61
N GLU A 47 11.38 20.18 -14.72
CA GLU A 47 11.84 18.79 -14.80
C GLU A 47 10.71 17.77 -14.58
N LEU A 48 9.82 18.03 -13.62
CA LEU A 48 8.65 17.18 -13.39
C LEU A 48 7.71 17.15 -14.60
N VAL A 49 7.47 18.29 -15.24
CA VAL A 49 6.66 18.38 -16.48
C VAL A 49 7.34 17.65 -17.64
N SER A 50 8.67 17.79 -17.77
CA SER A 50 9.46 17.08 -18.76
C SER A 50 9.41 15.56 -18.57
N LEU A 51 9.53 15.08 -17.32
CA LEU A 51 9.41 13.67 -16.98
C LEU A 51 7.99 13.15 -17.27
N ARG A 52 6.96 13.91 -16.88
CA ARG A 52 5.54 13.60 -17.13
C ARG A 52 5.24 13.39 -18.61
N GLY A 53 5.84 14.18 -19.50
CA GLY A 53 5.66 14.07 -20.95
C GLY A 53 6.38 12.89 -21.59
N ARG A 54 7.35 12.27 -20.89
CA ARG A 54 8.18 11.17 -21.40
C ARG A 54 7.80 9.80 -20.82
N THR A 55 7.24 9.76 -19.61
CA THR A 55 6.87 8.51 -18.96
C THR A 55 5.62 7.88 -19.61
N GLN A 56 5.60 6.55 -19.69
CA GLN A 56 4.40 5.76 -20.01
C GLN A 56 3.80 5.11 -18.75
N ASP A 57 4.49 5.21 -17.61
CA ASP A 57 4.00 4.72 -16.33
C ASP A 57 3.03 5.75 -15.72
N GLU A 58 1.77 5.36 -15.59
CA GLU A 58 0.70 6.21 -15.04
C GLU A 58 0.98 6.62 -13.60
N THR A 59 1.62 5.77 -12.79
CA THR A 59 1.93 6.09 -11.39
C THR A 59 3.05 7.14 -11.29
N VAL A 60 4.02 7.10 -12.20
CA VAL A 60 5.06 8.13 -12.32
C VAL A 60 4.45 9.43 -12.83
N ALA A 61 3.52 9.35 -13.79
CA ALA A 61 2.80 10.51 -14.30
C ALA A 61 2.00 11.21 -13.18
N ASP A 62 1.22 10.47 -12.41
CA ASP A 62 0.46 11.00 -11.27
C ASP A 62 1.38 11.58 -10.19
N ALA A 63 2.55 10.98 -9.96
CA ALA A 63 3.57 11.50 -9.05
C ALA A 63 4.11 12.86 -9.53
N CYS A 64 4.44 13.00 -10.81
CA CYS A 64 4.86 14.28 -11.39
C CYS A 64 3.78 15.36 -11.20
N ASP A 65 2.53 15.04 -11.55
CA ASP A 65 1.41 15.99 -11.50
C ASP A 65 1.12 16.43 -10.06
N ARG A 66 1.16 15.50 -9.10
CA ARG A 66 0.97 15.80 -7.68
C ARG A 66 2.10 16.64 -7.10
N THR A 67 3.36 16.25 -7.30
CA THR A 67 4.51 16.97 -6.76
C THR A 67 4.59 18.39 -7.35
N ALA A 68 4.40 18.53 -8.67
CA ALA A 68 4.38 19.86 -9.30
C ALA A 68 3.26 20.74 -8.74
N ARG A 69 2.07 20.18 -8.52
CA ARG A 69 0.94 20.93 -7.94
C ARG A 69 1.24 21.39 -6.51
N SER A 70 1.87 20.56 -5.68
CA SER A 70 2.24 20.92 -4.30
C SER A 70 3.34 22.00 -4.25
N LEU A 71 4.29 21.96 -5.17
CA LEU A 71 5.32 22.99 -5.32
C LEU A 71 4.72 24.34 -5.74
N VAL A 72 3.85 24.33 -6.75
CA VAL A 72 3.20 25.55 -7.28
C VAL A 72 2.26 26.18 -6.26
N SER A 73 1.57 25.39 -5.44
CA SER A 73 0.70 25.91 -4.38
C SER A 73 1.46 26.43 -3.16
N GLY A 74 2.77 26.21 -3.07
CA GLY A 74 3.58 26.52 -1.90
C GLY A 74 3.35 25.58 -0.71
N ALA A 75 2.63 24.48 -0.90
CA ALA A 75 2.44 23.44 0.12
C ALA A 75 3.71 22.59 0.34
N LEU A 76 4.65 22.64 -0.60
CA LEU A 76 5.91 21.92 -0.59
C LEU A 76 7.05 22.89 -0.95
N ASP A 77 8.10 22.91 -0.14
CA ASP A 77 9.30 23.70 -0.39
C ASP A 77 10.24 22.93 -1.32
N ALA A 78 10.67 23.55 -2.43
CA ALA A 78 11.60 22.94 -3.37
C ALA A 78 12.99 22.64 -2.77
N SER A 79 13.34 23.34 -1.67
CA SER A 79 14.58 23.10 -0.93
C SER A 79 14.50 21.91 0.05
N ASP A 80 13.28 21.45 0.38
CA ASP A 80 13.05 20.26 1.18
C ASP A 80 13.11 18.99 0.32
N ALA A 81 14.33 18.55 0.04
CA ALA A 81 14.58 17.36 -0.77
C ALA A 81 13.87 16.10 -0.24
N GLU A 82 13.77 15.95 1.08
CA GLU A 82 13.13 14.80 1.72
C GLU A 82 11.62 14.86 1.54
N GLY A 83 10.99 16.02 1.82
CA GLY A 83 9.56 16.21 1.59
C GLY A 83 9.17 16.07 0.12
N VAL A 84 9.99 16.56 -0.82
CA VAL A 84 9.74 16.40 -2.25
C VAL A 84 9.78 14.92 -2.65
N MET A 85 10.78 14.18 -2.17
CA MET A 85 10.88 12.74 -2.39
C MET A 85 9.66 12.01 -1.84
N GLU A 86 9.25 12.33 -0.61
CA GLU A 86 8.08 11.74 0.04
C GLU A 86 6.82 11.96 -0.79
N VAL A 87 6.54 13.21 -1.20
CA VAL A 87 5.35 13.52 -2.02
C VAL A 87 5.39 12.80 -3.38
N PHE A 88 6.57 12.69 -3.98
CA PHE A 88 6.75 12.04 -5.28
C PHE A 88 6.54 10.53 -5.19
N VAL A 89 7.23 9.86 -4.26
CA VAL A 89 7.25 8.39 -4.17
C VAL A 89 6.01 7.85 -3.44
N ALA A 90 5.67 8.45 -2.30
CA ALA A 90 4.71 7.95 -1.31
C ALA A 90 3.65 9.00 -0.90
N GLY A 91 3.41 10.01 -1.73
CA GLY A 91 2.49 11.10 -1.44
C GLY A 91 1.04 10.85 -1.85
N THR A 92 0.61 9.61 -2.08
CA THR A 92 -0.77 9.37 -2.53
C THR A 92 -1.78 9.74 -1.44
N PRO A 93 -3.02 10.11 -1.81
CA PRO A 93 -4.08 10.35 -0.84
C PRO A 93 -4.31 9.17 0.12
N LEU A 94 -4.16 7.93 -0.36
CA LEU A 94 -4.28 6.72 0.45
C LEU A 94 -3.15 6.62 1.49
N GLU A 95 -1.91 6.92 1.13
CA GLU A 95 -0.78 6.94 2.08
C GLU A 95 -0.97 8.01 3.15
N ALA A 96 -1.47 9.19 2.76
CA ALA A 96 -1.82 10.24 3.71
C ALA A 96 -2.99 9.83 4.63
N ALA A 97 -3.97 9.06 4.13
CA ALA A 97 -5.03 8.49 4.96
C ALA A 97 -4.47 7.45 5.94
N VAL A 98 -3.64 6.51 5.48
CA VAL A 98 -2.97 5.50 6.33
C VAL A 98 -2.14 6.15 7.43
N SER A 99 -1.37 7.18 7.11
CA SER A 99 -0.53 7.90 8.08
C SER A 99 -1.39 8.56 9.17
N ARG A 100 -2.48 9.24 8.80
CA ARG A 100 -3.43 9.83 9.74
C ARG A 100 -4.10 8.77 10.63
N SER A 101 -4.58 7.67 10.04
CA SER A 101 -5.19 6.58 10.79
C SER A 101 -4.22 5.93 11.76
N ARG A 102 -2.95 5.78 11.39
CA ARG A 102 -1.90 5.31 12.30
C ARG A 102 -1.71 6.28 13.47
N SER A 103 -1.68 7.58 13.20
CA SER A 103 -1.58 8.61 14.25
C SER A 103 -2.73 8.47 15.25
N VAL A 104 -3.98 8.41 14.76
CA VAL A 104 -5.18 8.22 15.60
C VAL A 104 -5.11 6.93 16.42
N LEU A 105 -4.67 5.82 15.83
CA LEU A 105 -4.54 4.52 16.52
C LEU A 105 -3.34 4.44 17.48
N SER A 106 -2.30 5.27 17.28
CA SER A 106 -1.06 5.27 18.07
C SER A 106 -1.06 6.31 19.18
N ALA A 107 -1.89 7.35 19.04
CA ALA A 107 -2.17 8.28 20.11
C ALA A 107 -2.94 7.50 21.17
N ARG A 108 -2.24 6.91 22.16
CA ARG A 108 -2.60 7.01 23.59
C ARG A 108 -1.73 6.23 24.56
N ASP A 109 -1.48 6.93 25.66
CA ASP A 109 -1.35 6.40 27.01
C ASP A 109 -2.76 6.17 27.60
N GLY A 110 -3.23 4.92 27.65
CA GLY A 110 -4.25 4.45 28.61
C GLY A 110 -5.75 4.76 28.38
N GLU A 111 -6.13 5.70 27.51
CA GLU A 111 -7.53 5.86 27.07
C GLU A 111 -7.69 5.33 25.63
N GLY A 112 -8.88 4.93 25.17
CA GLY A 112 -9.11 4.50 23.78
C GLY A 112 -9.34 5.69 22.85
N ALA A 113 -8.95 5.63 21.56
CA ALA A 113 -9.09 6.77 20.62
C ALA A 113 -10.51 7.37 20.59
N ASP A 114 -10.61 8.67 20.28
CA ASP A 114 -11.92 9.34 20.20
C ASP A 114 -12.73 8.70 19.07
N PRO A 115 -13.96 8.21 19.32
CA PRO A 115 -14.80 7.62 18.29
C PRO A 115 -15.01 8.53 17.07
N ASP A 116 -15.08 9.85 17.26
CA ASP A 116 -15.26 10.79 16.15
C ASP A 116 -13.99 10.88 15.28
N ASP A 117 -12.80 10.85 15.89
CA ASP A 117 -11.52 10.81 15.17
C ASP A 117 -11.35 9.48 14.41
N LEU A 118 -11.80 8.37 15.01
CA LEU A 118 -11.82 7.05 14.40
C LEU A 118 -12.73 7.00 13.18
N GLU A 119 -13.97 7.50 13.28
CA GLU A 119 -14.91 7.57 12.16
C GLU A 119 -14.38 8.48 11.04
N LEU A 120 -13.76 9.62 11.38
CA LEU A 120 -13.15 10.51 10.38
C LEU A 120 -11.98 9.83 9.65
N ALA A 121 -11.14 9.10 10.39
CA ALA A 121 -10.03 8.34 9.82
C ALA A 121 -10.52 7.20 8.94
N LEU A 122 -11.57 6.48 9.35
CA LEU A 122 -12.19 5.41 8.58
C LEU A 122 -12.79 5.93 7.27
N ALA A 123 -13.59 7.00 7.32
CA ALA A 123 -14.18 7.59 6.13
C ALA A 123 -13.12 8.06 5.12
N ALA A 124 -11.99 8.57 5.60
CA ALA A 124 -10.87 8.93 4.74
C ALA A 124 -10.22 7.70 4.09
N LEU A 125 -10.05 6.58 4.82
CA LEU A 125 -9.52 5.34 4.24
C LEU A 125 -10.47 4.76 3.18
N GLU A 126 -11.76 4.64 3.50
CA GLU A 126 -12.76 4.04 2.61
C GLU A 126 -12.88 4.79 1.28
N ARG A 127 -12.88 6.13 1.34
CA ARG A 127 -12.92 6.98 0.14
C ARG A 127 -11.74 6.72 -0.80
N GLU A 128 -10.54 6.61 -0.26
CA GLU A 128 -9.34 6.40 -1.09
C GLU A 128 -9.19 4.93 -1.52
N LEU A 129 -9.68 3.98 -0.71
CA LEU A 129 -9.68 2.56 -1.02
C LEU A 129 -10.54 2.23 -2.23
N GLU A 130 -11.72 2.87 -2.40
CA GLU A 130 -12.66 2.56 -3.49
C GLU A 130 -11.98 2.55 -4.87
N ALA A 131 -11.19 3.58 -5.17
CA ALA A 131 -10.47 3.69 -6.44
C ALA A 131 -9.33 2.67 -6.56
N VAL A 132 -8.59 2.43 -5.47
CA VAL A 132 -7.43 1.53 -5.48
C VAL A 132 -7.87 0.07 -5.58
N ASP A 133 -8.92 -0.34 -4.88
CA ASP A 133 -9.49 -1.69 -4.95
C ASP A 133 -10.09 -1.99 -6.32
N ALA A 134 -10.72 -1.00 -6.95
CA ALA A 134 -11.22 -1.17 -8.31
C ALA A 134 -10.09 -1.50 -9.30
N ARG A 135 -8.90 -0.90 -9.11
CA ARG A 135 -7.71 -1.15 -9.93
C ARG A 135 -7.00 -2.46 -9.57
N CYS A 136 -6.98 -2.82 -8.29
CA CYS A 136 -6.25 -3.97 -7.74
C CYS A 136 -7.15 -5.18 -7.48
N ARG A 137 -8.16 -5.40 -8.33
CA ARG A 137 -9.08 -6.54 -8.21
C ARG A 137 -8.49 -7.78 -8.91
N ASP A 138 -8.54 -8.92 -8.23
CA ASP A 138 -8.18 -10.21 -8.82
C ASP A 138 -9.16 -10.56 -9.96
N ASP A 139 -8.64 -11.19 -11.01
CA ASP A 139 -9.42 -11.72 -12.12
C ASP A 139 -8.95 -13.15 -12.50
N GLU A 140 -9.44 -13.65 -13.63
CA GLU A 140 -9.13 -14.99 -14.13
C GLU A 140 -7.63 -15.18 -14.45
N GLY A 141 -6.93 -14.12 -14.82
CA GLY A 141 -5.53 -14.16 -15.26
C GLY A 141 -4.55 -13.47 -14.30
N THR A 142 -5.04 -12.67 -13.36
CA THR A 142 -4.23 -11.76 -12.56
C THR A 142 -4.63 -11.80 -11.10
N VAL A 143 -3.63 -11.77 -10.22
CA VAL A 143 -3.79 -11.60 -8.77
C VAL A 143 -2.97 -10.43 -8.28
N TRP A 144 -3.52 -9.62 -7.38
CA TRP A 144 -2.87 -8.46 -6.79
C TRP A 144 -2.45 -8.77 -5.37
N ARG A 145 -1.14 -8.72 -5.10
CA ARG A 145 -0.57 -9.08 -3.79
C ARG A 145 0.40 -8.03 -3.33
N SER A 146 0.50 -7.82 -2.02
CA SER A 146 1.54 -7.03 -1.38
C SER A 146 2.45 -7.94 -0.55
N PHE A 147 3.76 -7.72 -0.63
CA PHE A 147 4.78 -8.54 0.03
C PHE A 147 5.68 -7.66 0.89
N GLY A 148 5.82 -8.01 2.16
CA GLY A 148 6.64 -7.24 3.10
C GLY A 148 8.12 -7.56 2.94
N SER A 149 8.44 -8.64 2.21
CA SER A 149 9.80 -9.04 1.92
C SER A 149 9.89 -9.93 0.69
N ARG A 150 11.10 -10.02 0.12
CA ARG A 150 11.39 -10.97 -0.97
C ARG A 150 11.24 -12.43 -0.52
N ALA A 151 11.50 -12.73 0.75
CA ALA A 151 11.29 -14.07 1.29
C ALA A 151 9.81 -14.47 1.27
N GLU A 152 8.93 -13.55 1.65
CA GLU A 152 7.47 -13.73 1.55
C GLU A 152 7.02 -13.95 0.09
N ARG A 153 7.55 -13.13 -0.83
CA ARG A 153 7.28 -13.28 -2.27
C ARG A 153 7.68 -14.66 -2.79
N VAL A 154 8.87 -15.14 -2.41
CA VAL A 154 9.34 -16.48 -2.80
C VAL A 154 8.46 -17.57 -2.20
N ALA A 155 8.11 -17.47 -0.91
CA ALA A 155 7.23 -18.44 -0.26
C ALA A 155 5.85 -18.49 -0.93
N TYR A 156 5.29 -17.34 -1.31
CA TYR A 156 4.03 -17.26 -2.05
C TYR A 156 4.14 -17.96 -3.41
N ASN A 157 5.17 -17.65 -4.19
CA ASN A 157 5.37 -18.24 -5.52
C ASN A 157 5.49 -19.77 -5.48
N LEU A 158 6.15 -20.29 -4.45
CA LEU A 158 6.39 -21.73 -4.32
C LEU A 158 5.20 -22.49 -3.72
N GLY A 159 4.37 -21.84 -2.89
CA GLY A 159 3.36 -22.51 -2.09
C GLY A 159 1.91 -22.14 -2.40
N LEU A 160 1.65 -20.91 -2.87
CA LEU A 160 0.30 -20.36 -2.99
C LEU A 160 -0.07 -19.87 -4.39
N ALA A 161 0.92 -19.62 -5.26
CA ALA A 161 0.65 -19.19 -6.63
C ALA A 161 -0.07 -20.31 -7.41
N ASP A 162 -1.13 -19.94 -8.14
CA ASP A 162 -2.00 -20.85 -8.88
C ASP A 162 -1.82 -20.76 -10.40
N GLY A 163 -0.76 -20.08 -10.85
CA GLY A 163 -0.44 -19.86 -12.26
C GLY A 163 -0.93 -18.52 -12.81
N ARG A 164 -1.77 -17.78 -12.08
CA ARG A 164 -2.13 -16.41 -12.45
C ARG A 164 -0.94 -15.46 -12.34
N VAL A 165 -0.96 -14.39 -13.13
CA VAL A 165 0.06 -13.35 -13.11
C VAL A 165 -0.06 -12.55 -11.82
N VAL A 166 1.01 -12.54 -11.03
CA VAL A 166 1.04 -11.76 -9.79
C VAL A 166 1.48 -10.34 -10.09
N ARG A 167 0.59 -9.38 -9.81
CA ARG A 167 0.88 -7.93 -9.80
C ARG A 167 1.04 -7.44 -8.37
N LEU A 168 1.80 -6.37 -8.20
CA LEU A 168 2.02 -5.76 -6.89
C LEU A 168 0.89 -4.78 -6.61
N ALA A 169 0.17 -5.00 -5.52
CA ALA A 169 -0.72 -3.99 -4.96
C ALA A 169 0.11 -2.94 -4.20
N PRO A 170 -0.32 -1.67 -4.15
CA PRO A 170 0.32 -0.69 -3.29
C PRO A 170 0.34 -1.16 -1.84
N GLU A 171 1.47 -1.02 -1.15
CA GLU A 171 1.57 -1.38 0.27
C GLU A 171 0.55 -0.61 1.11
N ALA A 172 0.28 0.65 0.74
CA ALA A 172 -0.75 1.48 1.36
C ALA A 172 -2.15 0.87 1.30
N CYS A 173 -2.47 0.05 0.28
CA CYS A 173 -3.74 -0.65 0.19
C CYS A 173 -3.87 -1.71 1.30
N TYR A 174 -2.85 -2.56 1.47
CA TYR A 174 -2.78 -3.51 2.57
C TYR A 174 -2.88 -2.80 3.93
N GLN A 175 -2.10 -1.73 4.13
CA GLN A 175 -2.09 -0.97 5.38
C GLN A 175 -3.43 -0.28 5.66
N ALA A 176 -4.12 0.20 4.62
CA ALA A 176 -5.43 0.82 4.74
C ALA A 176 -6.49 -0.18 5.20
N HIS A 177 -6.58 -1.37 4.59
CA HIS A 177 -7.48 -2.41 5.08
C HIS A 177 -7.16 -2.84 6.52
N MET A 178 -5.87 -2.98 6.85
CA MET A 178 -5.44 -3.27 8.22
C MET A 178 -5.88 -2.18 9.21
N ALA A 179 -5.73 -0.91 8.84
CA ALA A 179 -6.15 0.21 9.68
C ALA A 179 -7.67 0.29 9.81
N SER A 180 -8.43 0.15 8.71
CA SER A 180 -9.90 0.12 8.72
C SER A 180 -10.42 -1.00 9.60
N ALA A 181 -9.90 -2.22 9.48
CA ALA A 181 -10.32 -3.35 10.31
C ALA A 181 -10.09 -3.07 11.82
N ARG A 182 -8.93 -2.52 12.18
CA ARG A 182 -8.63 -2.15 13.57
C ARG A 182 -9.56 -1.04 14.08
N ILE A 183 -9.76 0.02 13.31
CA ILE A 183 -10.67 1.11 13.64
C ILE A 183 -12.09 0.59 13.86
N LEU A 184 -12.58 -0.25 12.94
CA LEU A 184 -13.92 -0.85 13.04
C LEU A 184 -14.07 -1.75 14.26
N LEU A 185 -13.02 -2.46 14.70
CA LEU A 185 -13.04 -3.22 15.95
C LEU A 185 -13.14 -2.31 17.18
N GLU A 186 -12.36 -1.23 17.22
CA GLU A 186 -12.44 -0.22 18.30
C GLU A 186 -13.83 0.44 18.36
N LEU A 187 -14.46 0.65 17.20
CA LEU A 187 -15.83 1.15 17.07
C LEU A 187 -16.92 0.07 17.30
N ALA A 188 -16.54 -1.14 17.71
CA ALA A 188 -17.44 -2.28 17.92
C ALA A 188 -18.32 -2.65 16.71
N ARG A 189 -17.75 -2.54 15.50
CA ARG A 189 -18.34 -2.90 14.19
C ARG A 189 -17.63 -4.10 13.55
N PRO A 190 -17.61 -5.30 14.20
CA PRO A 190 -16.75 -6.41 13.79
C PRO A 190 -17.15 -7.09 12.47
N ALA A 191 -18.40 -6.95 12.03
CA ALA A 191 -18.85 -7.50 10.75
C ALA A 191 -18.21 -6.75 9.56
N GLU A 192 -18.13 -5.42 9.65
CA GLU A 192 -17.46 -4.58 8.65
C GLU A 192 -15.94 -4.74 8.75
N ALA A 193 -15.41 -4.82 9.98
CA ALA A 193 -13.99 -5.09 10.22
C ALA A 193 -13.53 -6.38 9.53
N LEU A 194 -14.34 -7.44 9.58
CA LEU A 194 -14.03 -8.72 8.97
C LEU A 194 -13.81 -8.60 7.46
N ALA A 195 -14.63 -7.81 6.75
CA ALA A 195 -14.47 -7.61 5.31
C ALA A 195 -13.11 -6.98 4.97
N HIS A 196 -12.69 -5.97 5.72
CA HIS A 196 -11.35 -5.38 5.56
C HIS A 196 -10.23 -6.36 5.94
N ALA A 197 -10.39 -7.12 7.03
CA ALA A 197 -9.40 -8.10 7.45
C ALA A 197 -9.21 -9.23 6.42
N GLU A 198 -10.31 -9.70 5.81
CA GLU A 198 -10.29 -10.68 4.73
C GLU A 198 -9.59 -10.13 3.49
N ARG A 199 -9.89 -8.88 3.11
CA ARG A 199 -9.20 -8.23 2.00
C ARG A 199 -7.71 -8.04 2.26
N ALA A 200 -7.31 -7.68 3.49
CA ALA A 200 -5.90 -7.63 3.88
C ALA A 200 -5.22 -9.01 3.79
N CYS A 201 -5.92 -10.09 4.17
CA CYS A 201 -5.43 -11.46 4.01
C CYS A 201 -5.29 -11.87 2.54
N GLU A 202 -6.19 -11.44 1.66
CA GLU A 202 -6.05 -11.67 0.22
C GLU A 202 -4.82 -10.97 -0.35
N LEU A 203 -4.60 -9.70 0.04
CA LEU A 203 -3.46 -8.90 -0.40
C LEU A 203 -2.13 -9.46 0.14
N GLY A 204 -2.08 -9.79 1.43
CA GLY A 204 -0.89 -10.29 2.14
C GLY A 204 -1.12 -11.67 2.77
N PRO A 205 -1.24 -12.76 1.97
CA PRO A 205 -1.67 -14.07 2.45
C PRO A 205 -0.69 -14.74 3.42
N LEU A 206 0.57 -14.31 3.42
CA LEU A 206 1.62 -14.82 4.29
C LEU A 206 2.01 -13.83 5.39
N ARG A 207 1.20 -12.78 5.61
CA ARG A 207 1.45 -11.78 6.65
C ARG A 207 0.65 -12.11 7.92
N PRO A 208 1.32 -12.48 9.04
CA PRO A 208 0.63 -12.81 10.29
C PRO A 208 -0.30 -11.72 10.83
N PRO A 209 0.02 -10.40 10.73
CA PRO A 209 -0.86 -9.36 11.27
C PRO A 209 -2.29 -9.39 10.71
N ALA A 210 -2.46 -9.64 9.40
CA ALA A 210 -3.79 -9.71 8.80
C ALA A 210 -4.61 -10.91 9.30
N GLN A 211 -3.95 -12.05 9.49
CA GLN A 211 -4.56 -13.25 10.05
C GLN A 211 -4.99 -13.04 11.51
N ILE A 212 -4.16 -12.36 12.31
CA ILE A 212 -4.50 -12.01 13.71
C ILE A 212 -5.73 -11.12 13.75
N VAL A 213 -5.74 -10.02 12.98
CA VAL A 213 -6.90 -9.10 12.96
C VAL A 213 -8.16 -9.81 12.46
N ARG A 214 -8.05 -10.73 11.50
CA ARG A 214 -9.18 -11.56 11.05
C ARG A 214 -9.69 -12.48 12.17
N ALA A 215 -8.80 -13.11 12.94
CA ALA A 215 -9.19 -13.90 14.10
C ALA A 215 -9.90 -13.02 15.15
N ASP A 216 -9.40 -11.83 15.44
CA ASP A 216 -10.01 -10.89 16.38
C ASP A 216 -11.44 -10.51 15.95
N CYS A 217 -11.66 -10.26 14.65
CA CYS A 217 -12.99 -10.03 14.08
C CYS A 217 -13.92 -11.23 14.28
N LEU A 218 -13.43 -12.45 14.02
CA LEU A 218 -14.21 -13.68 14.21
C LEU A 218 -14.56 -13.91 15.68
N VAL A 219 -13.63 -13.62 16.60
CA VAL A 219 -13.88 -13.69 18.05
C VAL A 219 -14.94 -12.68 18.47
N ALA A 220 -14.84 -11.43 18.01
CA ALA A 220 -15.84 -10.40 18.29
C ALA A 220 -17.24 -10.75 17.75
N LEU A 221 -17.29 -11.54 16.66
CA LEU A 221 -18.52 -12.10 16.09
C LEU A 221 -18.98 -13.42 16.75
N SER A 222 -18.30 -13.89 17.80
CA SER A 222 -18.54 -15.19 18.44
C SER A 222 -18.39 -16.41 17.51
N ARG A 223 -17.64 -16.28 16.40
CA ARG A 223 -17.31 -17.35 15.44
C ARG A 223 -16.04 -18.09 15.84
N LEU A 224 -16.00 -18.59 17.09
CA LEU A 224 -14.80 -19.12 17.74
C LEU A 224 -14.19 -20.33 17.02
N ASP A 225 -15.02 -21.20 16.43
CA ASP A 225 -14.55 -22.37 15.69
C ASP A 225 -13.77 -21.99 14.43
N GLU A 226 -14.12 -20.89 13.79
CA GLU A 226 -13.43 -20.38 12.61
C GLU A 226 -12.13 -19.67 13.00
N ALA A 227 -12.17 -18.88 14.08
CA ALA A 227 -10.97 -18.25 14.64
C ALA A 227 -9.92 -19.31 15.06
N SER A 228 -10.35 -20.38 15.73
CA SER A 228 -9.44 -21.45 16.16
C SER A 228 -8.79 -22.18 14.99
N ARG A 229 -9.52 -22.40 13.88
CA ARG A 229 -8.96 -23.03 12.67
C ARG A 229 -7.94 -22.15 11.95
N LEU A 230 -8.01 -20.84 12.16
CA LEU A 230 -7.11 -19.88 11.52
C LEU A 230 -5.77 -19.76 12.27
N LEU A 231 -5.78 -20.02 13.58
CA LEU A 231 -4.62 -19.92 14.46
C LEU A 231 -3.94 -21.28 14.76
N SER A 232 -4.53 -22.38 14.30
CA SER A 232 -4.00 -23.76 14.43
C SER A 232 -3.05 -24.12 13.30
#